data_AF-A0A7U9S5Q4-F1
#
_entry.id   AF-A0A7U9S5Q4-F1
#
_cell.length_a   1.000
_cell.length_b   1.000
_cell.length_c   1.000
_cell.angle_alpha   90.00
_cell.angle_beta   90.00
_cell.angle_gamma   90.00
#
_symmetry.space_group_name_H-M   'P 1'
#
loop_
_entity.id
_entity.type
_entity.pdbx_description
1 polymer ?
#
loop_
_entity_poly.entity_id
_entity_poly.type
_entity_poly.pdbx_seq_one_letter_code
_entity_poly.pdbx_strand_id
1 'polypeptide(L)'
;MGIFLNSKAPYEAYKKMTQNPYFVDKSLLLTELIPSFGSVNCYCCITRPRRFGKTVMANMIGAFFGKTDKSDCIFQHLAVSEHNASRTHRNRYDVIYIDFSRAPKGCSSYVQYIRRIENSLVRDLLNAFTDCGVSADDSPWDALQKIYEEKEHNFLFVLDEWDAAFHMPFVSA
;
A
#
# COMPACT_ATOMS: atom_id res chain seq x y z
N MET A 1 -6.48 4.20 -14.53
CA MET A 1 -5.16 3.79 -14.00
C MET A 1 -5.03 4.34 -12.60
N GLY A 2 -4.39 3.62 -11.69
CA GLY A 2 -4.54 3.83 -10.25
C GLY A 2 -3.66 4.93 -9.68
N ILE A 3 -4.15 5.55 -8.62
CA ILE A 3 -3.35 6.30 -7.65
C ILE A 3 -2.74 5.25 -6.71
N PHE A 4 -1.42 5.29 -6.51
CA PHE A 4 -0.67 4.40 -5.63
C PHE A 4 -0.39 5.03 -4.27
N LEU A 5 -0.02 6.32 -4.24
CA LEU A 5 0.26 7.03 -2.99
C LEU A 5 -1.05 7.48 -2.32
N ASN A 6 -1.26 7.10 -1.07
CA ASN A 6 -2.41 7.50 -0.24
C ASN A 6 -3.76 7.32 -0.95
N SER A 7 -3.86 6.27 -1.76
CA SER A 7 -5.08 5.92 -2.47
C SER A 7 -6.20 5.62 -1.48
N LYS A 8 -7.43 6.07 -1.78
CA LYS A 8 -8.62 5.70 -1.01
C LYS A 8 -9.07 4.26 -1.28
N ALA A 9 -8.52 3.59 -2.29
CA ALA A 9 -8.99 2.27 -2.72
C ALA A 9 -8.86 1.16 -1.64
N PRO A 10 -7.72 1.00 -0.93
CA PRO A 10 -7.59 -0.01 0.12
C PRO A 10 -8.60 0.21 1.26
N TYR A 11 -8.81 1.48 1.61
CA TYR A 11 -9.77 1.90 2.61
C TYR A 11 -11.21 1.51 2.25
N GLU A 12 -11.67 1.92 1.07
CA GLU A 12 -13.02 1.60 0.57
C GLU A 12 -13.23 0.09 0.39
N ALA A 13 -12.20 -0.64 -0.05
CA ALA A 13 -12.25 -2.08 -0.18
C ALA A 13 -12.39 -2.77 1.18
N TYR A 14 -11.61 -2.35 2.19
CA TYR A 14 -11.68 -2.93 3.52
C TYR A 14 -13.00 -2.57 4.24
N LYS A 15 -13.50 -1.33 4.08
CA LYS A 15 -14.80 -0.91 4.60
C LYS A 15 -15.95 -1.76 4.09
N LYS A 16 -15.93 -2.15 2.81
CA LYS A 16 -16.93 -3.09 2.25
C LYS A 16 -16.79 -4.49 2.83
N MET A 17 -15.56 -4.92 3.15
CA MET A 17 -15.33 -6.23 3.78
C MET A 17 -15.84 -6.27 5.21
N THR A 18 -15.67 -5.21 6.00
CA THR A 18 -16.16 -5.16 7.40
C THR A 18 -17.69 -5.13 7.48
N GLN A 19 -18.38 -4.68 6.42
CA GLN A 19 -19.83 -4.70 6.31
C GLN A 19 -20.40 -6.06 5.86
N ASN A 20 -19.54 -7.03 5.54
CA ASN A 20 -19.99 -8.35 5.09
C ASN A 20 -20.56 -9.16 6.28
N PRO A 21 -21.72 -9.84 6.14
CA PRO A 21 -22.29 -10.67 7.21
C PRO A 21 -21.37 -11.79 7.72
N TYR A 22 -20.43 -12.24 6.89
CA TYR A 22 -19.47 -13.30 7.22
C TYR A 22 -18.07 -12.75 7.51
N PHE A 23 -17.96 -11.47 7.84
CA PHE A 23 -16.69 -10.85 8.21
C PHE A 23 -16.11 -11.52 9.45
N VAL A 24 -14.85 -11.92 9.36
CA VAL A 24 -14.06 -12.43 10.48
C VAL A 24 -12.96 -11.42 10.76
N ASP A 25 -12.97 -10.86 11.96
CA ASP A 25 -11.97 -9.89 12.39
C ASP A 25 -10.59 -10.53 12.50
N LYS A 26 -9.63 -10.00 11.73
CA LYS A 26 -8.21 -10.37 11.75
C LYS A 26 -7.31 -9.16 12.00
N SER A 27 -7.87 -8.10 12.56
CA SER A 27 -7.18 -6.82 12.77
C SER A 27 -6.02 -6.92 13.76
N LEU A 28 -5.97 -7.93 14.62
CA LEU A 28 -4.83 -8.19 15.49
C LEU A 28 -3.53 -8.46 14.72
N LEU A 29 -3.58 -8.88 13.45
CA LEU A 29 -2.37 -8.94 12.62
C LEU A 29 -1.62 -7.60 12.57
N LEU A 30 -2.35 -6.47 12.64
CA LEU A 30 -1.73 -5.14 12.62
C LEU A 30 -0.83 -4.92 13.84
N THR A 31 -1.17 -5.50 15.00
CA THR A 31 -0.36 -5.36 16.22
C THR A 31 0.93 -6.19 16.15
N GLU A 32 0.92 -7.29 15.39
CA GLU A 32 2.11 -8.08 15.10
C GLU A 32 3.07 -7.36 14.14
N LEU A 33 2.56 -6.51 13.25
CA LEU A 33 3.37 -5.76 12.27
C LEU A 33 4.02 -4.50 12.86
N ILE A 34 3.36 -3.85 13.84
CA ILE A 34 3.83 -2.59 14.43
C ILE A 34 5.28 -2.64 14.94
N PRO A 35 5.73 -3.68 15.68
CA PRO A 35 7.10 -3.75 16.19
C PRO A 35 8.18 -3.72 15.11
N SER A 36 7.86 -4.10 13.88
CA SER A 36 8.80 -4.08 12.75
C SER A 36 9.04 -2.66 12.21
N PHE A 37 8.16 -1.70 12.50
CA PHE A 37 8.24 -0.35 11.95
C PHE A 37 9.44 0.41 12.54
N GLY A 38 10.30 0.96 11.68
CA GLY A 38 11.53 1.63 12.08
C GLY A 38 12.66 0.68 12.52
N SER A 39 12.45 -0.64 12.45
CA SER A 39 13.50 -1.63 12.68
C SER A 39 14.29 -1.92 11.40
N VAL A 40 15.49 -2.49 11.55
CA VAL A 40 16.32 -2.96 10.41
C VAL A 40 15.57 -4.04 9.60
N ASN A 41 14.69 -4.81 10.25
CA ASN A 41 13.90 -5.88 9.64
C ASN A 41 12.44 -5.43 9.43
N CYS A 42 12.25 -4.33 8.70
CA CYS A 42 10.92 -3.77 8.40
C CYS A 42 10.17 -4.49 7.25
N TYR A 43 10.77 -5.53 6.66
CA TYR A 43 10.19 -6.28 5.57
C TYR A 43 9.34 -7.45 6.08
N CYS A 44 8.06 -7.49 5.67
CA CYS A 44 7.15 -8.59 5.97
C CYS A 44 6.63 -9.22 4.68
N CYS A 45 6.73 -10.54 4.56
CA CYS A 45 6.15 -11.30 3.46
C CYS A 45 5.03 -12.20 3.99
N ILE A 46 3.80 -11.94 3.55
CA ILE A 46 2.63 -12.71 3.96
C ILE A 46 2.28 -13.72 2.85
N THR A 47 2.74 -14.96 3.01
CA THR A 47 2.47 -16.05 2.07
C THR A 47 1.26 -16.86 2.53
N ARG A 48 0.25 -17.01 1.65
CA ARG A 48 -0.91 -17.88 1.87
C ARG A 48 -1.44 -18.43 0.53
N PRO A 49 -2.15 -19.57 0.51
CA PRO A 49 -2.78 -20.07 -0.71
C PRO A 49 -3.79 -19.08 -1.32
N ARG A 50 -4.17 -19.31 -2.58
CA ARG A 50 -5.18 -18.49 -3.27
C ARG A 50 -6.51 -18.54 -2.51
N ARG A 51 -7.19 -17.38 -2.40
CA ARG A 51 -8.48 -17.19 -1.68
C ARG A 51 -8.40 -17.23 -0.13
N PHE A 52 -7.22 -17.25 0.47
CA PHE A 52 -7.06 -17.15 1.94
C PHE A 52 -6.98 -15.69 2.45
N GLY A 53 -7.65 -14.76 1.77
CA GLY A 53 -7.78 -13.37 2.20
C GLY A 53 -6.49 -12.56 2.22
N LYS A 54 -5.53 -12.82 1.30
CA LYS A 54 -4.31 -12.01 1.16
C LYS A 54 -4.63 -10.55 0.83
N THR A 55 -5.38 -10.33 -0.24
CA THR A 55 -5.88 -9.01 -0.64
C THR A 55 -6.68 -8.32 0.46
N VAL A 56 -7.48 -9.08 1.23
CA VAL A 56 -8.23 -8.52 2.38
C VAL A 56 -7.27 -7.97 3.44
N MET A 57 -6.19 -8.70 3.75
CA MET A 57 -5.16 -8.20 4.67
C MET A 57 -4.38 -7.02 4.10
N ALA A 58 -4.01 -7.06 2.81
CA ALA A 58 -3.32 -5.95 2.17
C ALA A 58 -4.17 -4.68 2.24
N ASN A 59 -5.47 -4.79 1.94
CA ASN A 59 -6.42 -3.69 2.08
C ASN A 59 -6.55 -3.21 3.53
N MET A 60 -6.62 -4.12 4.50
CA MET A 60 -6.64 -3.80 5.93
C MET A 60 -5.40 -3.00 6.36
N ILE A 61 -4.20 -3.42 5.95
CA ILE A 61 -2.93 -2.74 6.25
C ILE A 61 -2.93 -1.34 5.62
N GLY A 62 -3.26 -1.23 4.33
CA GLY A 62 -3.34 0.05 3.65
C GLY A 62 -4.38 0.99 4.26
N ALA A 63 -5.53 0.46 4.66
CA ALA A 63 -6.62 1.22 5.29
C ALA A 63 -6.28 1.69 6.71
N PHE A 64 -5.52 0.90 7.48
CA PHE A 64 -5.22 1.19 8.88
C PHE A 64 -4.08 2.19 9.03
N PHE A 65 -2.99 2.00 8.29
CA PHE A 65 -1.80 2.85 8.41
C PHE A 65 -1.87 4.09 7.53
N GLY A 66 -2.55 4.01 6.38
CA GLY A 66 -2.64 5.08 5.40
C GLY A 66 -3.39 6.31 5.90
N LYS A 67 -2.90 7.49 5.54
CA LYS A 67 -3.59 8.76 5.80
C LYS A 67 -5.02 8.71 5.24
N THR A 68 -6.01 8.85 6.11
CA THR A 68 -7.42 8.96 5.75
C THR A 68 -8.11 10.00 6.63
N ASP A 69 -9.34 10.37 6.29
CA ASP A 69 -10.15 11.28 7.09
C ASP A 69 -10.31 10.72 8.52
N LYS A 70 -9.90 11.53 9.51
CA LYS A 70 -9.87 11.15 10.94
C LYS A 70 -11.26 10.85 11.52
N SER A 71 -12.33 11.15 10.79
CA SER A 71 -13.72 10.95 11.22
C SER A 71 -14.21 9.51 11.08
N ASP A 72 -13.48 8.61 10.38
CA ASP A 72 -14.02 7.28 10.08
C ASP A 72 -13.61 6.22 11.14
N CYS A 73 -14.59 5.41 11.54
CA CYS A 73 -14.59 4.54 12.72
C CYS A 73 -14.50 3.04 12.38
N ILE A 74 -14.12 2.66 11.14
CA ILE A 74 -14.13 1.23 10.73
C ILE A 74 -13.28 0.31 11.60
N PHE A 75 -12.24 0.83 12.29
CA PHE A 75 -11.42 0.05 13.22
C PHE A 75 -11.83 0.19 14.69
N GLN A 76 -12.79 1.05 15.02
CA GLN A 76 -13.16 1.33 16.42
C GLN A 76 -13.84 0.15 17.11
N HIS A 77 -14.46 -0.75 16.34
CA HIS A 77 -15.18 -1.92 16.83
C HIS A 77 -14.44 -3.22 16.56
N LEU A 78 -13.18 -3.15 16.09
CA LEU A 78 -12.35 -4.30 15.78
C LEU A 78 -11.33 -4.53 16.88
N ALA A 79 -10.89 -5.77 17.10
CA ALA A 79 -9.99 -6.17 18.18
C ALA A 79 -8.70 -5.33 18.28
N VAL A 80 -8.21 -4.79 17.16
CA VAL A 80 -7.05 -3.86 17.14
C VAL A 80 -7.27 -2.58 17.97
N SER A 81 -8.51 -2.11 18.16
CA SER A 81 -8.83 -0.89 18.92
C SER A 81 -8.43 -0.96 20.38
N GLU A 82 -8.42 -2.16 20.95
CA GLU A 82 -8.10 -2.43 22.36
C GLU A 82 -6.59 -2.34 22.64
N HIS A 83 -5.75 -2.34 21.60
CA HIS A 83 -4.31 -2.20 21.75
C HIS A 83 -3.86 -0.74 21.69
N ASN A 84 -3.14 -0.27 22.71
CA ASN A 84 -2.64 1.11 22.80
C ASN A 84 -1.79 1.54 21.60
N ALA A 85 -0.93 0.64 21.11
CA ALA A 85 -0.07 0.92 19.96
C ALA A 85 -0.87 1.25 18.69
N SER A 86 -2.09 0.73 18.55
CA SER A 86 -2.95 0.99 17.39
C SER A 86 -3.23 2.48 17.20
N ARG A 87 -3.43 3.23 18.30
CA ARG A 87 -3.75 4.67 18.26
C ARG A 87 -2.58 5.51 17.78
N THR A 88 -1.36 5.06 18.04
CA THR A 88 -0.13 5.76 17.63
C THR A 88 0.11 5.63 16.13
N HIS A 89 -0.16 4.46 15.56
CA HIS A 89 0.19 4.14 14.17
C HIS A 89 -0.96 4.36 13.16
N ARG A 90 -2.20 4.42 13.64
CA ARG A 90 -3.38 4.58 12.78
C ARG A 90 -3.39 5.91 12.01
N ASN A 91 -3.63 5.84 10.71
CA ASN A 91 -3.76 6.97 9.79
C ASN A 91 -2.55 7.93 9.76
N ARG A 92 -1.33 7.43 10.00
CA ARG A 92 -0.12 8.26 10.11
C ARG A 92 0.84 8.18 8.94
N TYR A 93 0.74 7.14 8.11
CA TYR A 93 1.75 6.80 7.13
C TYR A 93 1.33 7.19 5.72
N ASP A 94 2.32 7.61 4.94
CA ASP A 94 2.17 7.72 3.49
C ASP A 94 2.32 6.32 2.90
N VAL A 95 1.20 5.77 2.46
CA VAL A 95 1.14 4.39 1.98
C VAL A 95 1.25 4.39 0.46
N ILE A 96 2.22 3.65 -0.05
CA ILE A 96 2.33 3.30 -1.46
C ILE A 96 1.74 1.90 -1.62
N TYR A 97 0.51 1.84 -2.13
CA TYR A 97 -0.21 0.60 -2.35
C TYR A 97 -0.17 0.21 -3.83
N ILE A 98 0.41 -0.94 -4.15
CA ILE A 98 0.54 -1.45 -5.52
C ILE A 98 -0.04 -2.86 -5.58
N ASP A 99 -1.07 -3.03 -6.41
CA ASP A 99 -1.61 -4.34 -6.79
C ASP A 99 -1.00 -4.74 -8.14
N PHE A 100 -0.07 -5.70 -8.11
CA PHE A 100 0.65 -6.14 -9.29
C PHE A 100 -0.21 -6.95 -10.25
N SER A 101 -1.39 -7.44 -9.85
CA SER A 101 -2.29 -8.16 -10.76
C SER A 101 -2.93 -7.26 -11.83
N ARG A 102 -2.83 -5.94 -11.68
CA ARG A 102 -3.50 -4.97 -12.56
C ARG A 102 -2.62 -4.59 -13.75
N ALA A 103 -2.85 -5.26 -14.88
CA ALA A 103 -2.22 -4.89 -16.14
C ALA A 103 -2.99 -3.74 -16.85
N PRO A 104 -2.29 -2.74 -17.42
CA PRO A 104 -2.89 -1.73 -18.28
C PRO A 104 -3.43 -2.35 -19.58
N LYS A 105 -4.47 -1.74 -20.17
CA LYS A 105 -4.93 -2.11 -21.53
C LYS A 105 -3.79 -1.94 -22.54
N GLY A 106 -3.63 -2.94 -23.41
CA GLY A 106 -2.63 -2.93 -24.48
C GLY A 106 -1.18 -3.08 -24.01
N CYS A 107 -0.95 -3.58 -22.80
CA CYS A 107 0.40 -3.86 -22.32
C CYS A 107 0.91 -5.18 -22.93
N SER A 108 1.98 -5.10 -23.72
CA SER A 108 2.54 -6.25 -24.45
C SER A 108 3.93 -6.67 -23.99
N SER A 109 4.54 -5.95 -23.03
CA SER A 109 5.85 -6.29 -22.50
C SER A 109 6.01 -5.89 -21.03
N TYR A 110 6.90 -6.60 -20.31
CA TYR A 110 7.27 -6.25 -18.95
C TYR A 110 7.81 -4.81 -18.85
N VAL A 111 8.60 -4.37 -19.82
CA VAL A 111 9.16 -3.01 -19.85
C VAL A 111 8.04 -1.96 -19.89
N GLN A 112 6.98 -2.18 -20.67
CA GLN A 112 5.83 -1.28 -20.68
C GLN A 112 5.06 -1.32 -19.37
N TYR A 113 4.91 -2.51 -18.78
CA TYR A 113 4.22 -2.71 -17.51
C TYR A 113 4.92 -1.94 -16.38
N ILE A 114 6.22 -2.19 -16.17
CA ILE A 114 6.98 -1.60 -15.07
C ILE A 114 7.13 -0.09 -15.25
N ARG A 115 7.45 0.40 -16.46
CA ARG A 115 7.55 1.85 -16.73
C ARG A 115 6.27 2.60 -16.39
N ARG A 116 5.12 1.98 -16.59
CA ARG A 116 3.85 2.63 -16.22
C ARG A 116 3.64 2.69 -14.71
N ILE A 117 4.07 1.67 -13.96
CA ILE A 117 4.05 1.72 -12.50
C ILE A 117 4.98 2.84 -12.01
N GLU A 118 6.22 2.87 -12.51
CA GLU A 118 7.23 3.89 -12.19
C GLU A 118 6.70 5.31 -12.47
N ASN A 119 6.24 5.57 -13.69
CA ASN A 119 5.74 6.89 -14.09
C ASN A 119 4.51 7.33 -13.29
N SER A 120 3.62 6.39 -12.93
CA SER A 120 2.46 6.70 -12.09
C SER A 120 2.88 7.02 -10.65
N LEU A 121 3.83 6.27 -10.09
CA LEU A 121 4.34 6.53 -8.75
C LEU A 121 5.07 7.87 -8.67
N VAL A 122 5.94 8.19 -9.62
CA VAL A 122 6.65 9.48 -9.68
C VAL A 122 5.65 10.64 -9.80
N ARG A 123 4.61 10.49 -10.64
CA ARG A 123 3.54 11.50 -10.75
C ARG A 123 2.81 11.71 -9.42
N ASP A 124 2.49 10.64 -8.71
CA ASP A 124 1.81 10.73 -7.41
C ASP A 124 2.69 11.44 -6.36
N LEU A 125 3.98 11.11 -6.32
CA LEU A 125 4.97 11.76 -5.45
C LEU A 125 5.13 13.24 -5.79
N LEU A 126 5.26 13.57 -7.08
CA LEU A 126 5.35 14.95 -7.57
C LEU A 126 4.15 15.80 -7.14
N ASN A 127 2.94 15.25 -7.26
CA ASN A 127 1.72 15.94 -6.87
C ASN A 127 1.58 16.12 -5.35
N ALA A 128 2.09 15.18 -4.55
CA ALA A 128 2.00 15.21 -3.10
C ALA A 128 3.10 16.05 -2.43
N PHE A 129 4.27 16.16 -3.07
CA PHE A 129 5.48 16.79 -2.52
C PHE A 129 6.05 17.83 -3.51
N THR A 130 5.24 18.84 -3.84
CA THR A 130 5.56 19.87 -4.84
C THR A 130 6.78 20.73 -4.51
N ASP A 131 7.21 20.73 -3.24
CA ASP A 131 8.29 21.51 -2.66
C ASP A 131 9.61 20.71 -2.50
N CYS A 132 9.65 19.43 -2.86
CA CYS A 132 10.83 18.57 -2.70
C CYS A 132 11.69 18.43 -3.97
N GLY A 133 11.50 19.28 -4.99
CA GLY A 133 12.32 19.25 -6.21
C GLY A 133 12.22 17.96 -7.04
N VAL A 134 11.13 17.19 -6.87
CA VAL A 134 10.83 16.00 -7.68
C VAL A 134 10.55 16.43 -9.11
N SER A 135 11.08 15.69 -10.08
CA SER A 135 10.87 15.88 -11.51
C SER A 135 10.09 14.71 -12.11
N ALA A 136 9.37 14.96 -13.21
CA ALA A 136 8.67 13.89 -13.94
C ALA A 136 9.64 12.88 -14.61
N ASP A 137 10.89 13.27 -14.81
CA ASP A 137 11.96 12.43 -15.39
C ASP A 137 12.74 11.64 -14.32
N ASP A 138 12.47 11.87 -13.03
CA ASP A 138 13.13 11.13 -11.95
C ASP A 138 12.73 9.64 -11.99
N SER A 139 13.66 8.76 -11.62
CA SER A 139 13.27 7.41 -11.25
C SER A 139 12.49 7.42 -9.92
N PRO A 140 11.68 6.40 -9.60
CA PRO A 140 11.01 6.34 -8.30
C PRO A 140 11.97 6.42 -7.12
N TRP A 141 13.16 5.82 -7.25
CA TRP A 141 14.17 5.86 -6.18
C TRP A 141 14.70 7.29 -5.97
N ASP A 142 15.01 8.01 -7.05
CA ASP A 142 15.48 9.39 -6.96
C ASP A 142 14.41 10.30 -6.33
N ALA A 143 13.15 10.15 -6.75
CA ALA A 143 12.04 10.91 -6.21
C ALA A 143 11.84 10.66 -4.70
N LEU A 144 11.87 9.38 -4.28
CA LEU A 144 11.76 9.01 -2.87
C LEU A 144 12.94 9.53 -2.05
N GLN A 145 14.16 9.44 -2.57
CA GLN A 145 15.36 9.93 -1.90
C GLN A 145 15.31 11.45 -1.71
N LYS A 146 14.94 12.23 -2.72
CA LYS A 146 14.76 13.69 -2.60
C LYS A 146 13.76 14.06 -1.51
N ILE A 147 12.62 13.38 -1.46
CA ILE A 147 11.59 13.64 -0.45
C ILE A 147 12.12 13.29 0.96
N TYR A 148 12.88 12.21 1.08
CA TYR A 148 13.47 11.82 2.35
C TYR A 148 14.50 12.85 2.86
N GLU A 149 15.43 13.29 2.02
CA GLU A 149 16.46 14.28 2.41
C GLU A 149 15.86 15.64 2.80
N GLU A 150 14.79 16.06 2.14
CA GLU A 150 14.16 17.37 2.41
C GLU A 150 13.20 17.36 3.61
N LYS A 151 12.54 16.22 3.89
CA LYS A 151 11.43 16.16 4.86
C LYS A 151 11.55 15.07 5.93
N GLU A 152 12.61 14.27 5.91
CA GLU A 152 12.80 13.06 6.74
C GLU A 152 11.57 12.12 6.66
N HIS A 153 10.98 12.07 5.46
CA HIS A 153 9.65 11.50 5.27
C HIS A 153 9.73 10.02 4.87
N ASN A 154 9.06 9.16 5.63
CA ASN A 154 9.08 7.71 5.41
C ASN A 154 7.79 7.21 4.72
N PHE A 155 7.92 6.16 3.91
CA PHE A 155 6.83 5.55 3.16
C PHE A 155 6.58 4.11 3.61
N LEU A 156 5.31 3.71 3.69
CA LEU A 156 4.92 2.31 3.92
C LEU A 156 4.50 1.70 2.59
N PHE A 157 5.24 0.69 2.12
CA PHE A 157 4.89 -0.05 0.92
C PHE A 157 3.97 -1.23 1.24
N VAL A 158 2.88 -1.34 0.50
CA VAL A 158 1.98 -2.50 0.51
C VAL A 158 1.92 -3.05 -0.92
N LEU A 159 2.54 -4.20 -1.13
CA LEU A 159 2.64 -4.86 -2.43
C LEU A 159 1.71 -6.08 -2.44
N ASP A 160 0.58 -5.97 -3.13
CA ASP A 160 -0.40 -7.05 -3.27
C ASP A 160 -0.21 -7.81 -4.59
N GLU A 161 -0.52 -9.10 -4.57
CA GLU A 161 -0.36 -10.01 -5.72
C GLU A 161 0.98 -9.86 -6.46
N TRP A 162 2.08 -9.67 -5.72
CA TRP A 162 3.42 -9.42 -6.27
C TRP A 162 3.91 -10.50 -7.23
N ASP A 163 3.44 -11.73 -7.03
CA ASP A 163 3.74 -12.90 -7.87
C ASP A 163 3.06 -12.82 -9.25
N ALA A 164 1.99 -12.02 -9.39
CA ALA A 164 1.28 -11.87 -10.66
C ALA A 164 2.16 -11.33 -11.78
N ALA A 165 3.18 -10.52 -11.46
CA ALA A 165 4.14 -9.99 -12.43
C ALA A 165 4.89 -11.09 -13.21
N PHE A 166 5.09 -12.27 -12.59
CA PHE A 166 5.77 -13.42 -13.20
C PHE A 166 4.83 -14.34 -13.98
N HIS A 167 3.52 -14.08 -13.94
CA HIS A 167 2.49 -14.89 -14.58
C HIS A 167 1.70 -14.11 -15.64
N MET A 168 2.16 -12.92 -16.01
CA MET A 168 1.49 -12.08 -16.99
C MET A 168 1.69 -12.58 -18.43
N PRO A 169 0.79 -12.24 -19.37
CA PRO A 169 0.85 -12.71 -20.76
C PRO A 169 2.14 -12.39 -21.52
N PHE A 170 2.91 -11.40 -21.05
CA PHE A 170 4.19 -11.00 -21.65
C PHE A 170 5.40 -11.77 -21.09
N VAL A 171 5.21 -12.63 -20.09
CA VAL A 171 6.27 -13.49 -19.54
C VAL A 171 6.28 -14.78 -20.35
N SER A 172 7.32 -14.95 -21.16
CA SER A 172 7.59 -16.22 -21.86
C SER A 172 8.15 -17.25 -20.86
N ALA A 173 7.64 -18.48 -20.94
CA ALA A 173 8.09 -19.62 -20.14
C ALA A 173 9.51 -20.09 -20.51
#